data_AF-A0A9E7PNF2-F1
#
_entry.id   AF-A0A9E7PNF2-F1
#
_cell.length_a   1.000
_cell.length_b   1.000
_cell.length_c   1.000
_cell.angle_alpha   90.00
_cell.angle_beta   90.00
_cell.angle_gamma   90.00
#
_symmetry.space_group_name_H-M   'P 1'
#
loop_
_entity.id
_entity.type
_entity.pdbx_description
1 polymer ?
#
loop_
_entity_poly.entity_id
_entity_poly.type
_entity_poly.pdbx_seq_one_letter_code
_entity_poly.pdbx_strand_id
1 'polypeptide(L)'
;MWKIKPALTTEKVINDFDLYCNNCKYDLEGEYMITVDGISQITGLSREEVINRGLISFIEIEIRLAEMDIADVRERYNVLSKEDLYEAIKGRKIESHPAWEDYIVWKNKEKYIEDLKEQAKSVNDI
;
A
#
# COMPACT_ATOMS: atom_id res chain seq x y z
N MET A 1 -12.04 -42.69 45.04
CA MET A 1 -13.02 -41.60 45.10
C MET A 1 -12.54 -40.47 44.18
N TRP A 2 -12.98 -40.46 42.93
CA TRP A 2 -12.55 -39.46 41.94
C TRP A 2 -13.36 -38.18 42.17
N LYS A 3 -12.70 -37.12 42.68
CA LYS A 3 -13.33 -35.80 42.78
C LYS A 3 -13.24 -35.12 41.42
N ILE A 4 -14.40 -34.95 40.78
CA ILE A 4 -14.57 -34.10 39.61
C ILE A 4 -14.09 -32.70 40.00
N LYS A 5 -13.10 -32.15 39.27
CA LYS A 5 -12.71 -30.75 39.46
C LYS A 5 -13.89 -29.87 39.05
N PRO A 6 -14.28 -28.87 39.85
CA PRO A 6 -15.42 -28.03 39.52
C PRO A 6 -15.14 -27.27 38.21
N ALA A 7 -16.17 -27.15 37.38
CA ALA A 7 -16.15 -26.28 36.22
C ALA A 7 -15.77 -24.86 36.67
N LEU A 8 -14.81 -24.26 35.97
CA LEU A 8 -14.47 -22.86 36.16
C LEU A 8 -15.72 -22.03 35.88
N THR A 9 -16.15 -21.24 36.87
CA THR A 9 -17.20 -20.25 36.68
C THR A 9 -16.73 -19.23 35.65
N THR A 10 -17.66 -18.74 34.83
CA THR A 10 -17.42 -17.76 33.75
C THR A 10 -16.66 -16.52 34.21
N GLU A 11 -16.75 -16.16 35.49
CA GLU A 11 -15.96 -15.08 36.11
C GLU A 11 -14.45 -15.32 36.17
N LYS A 12 -13.97 -16.57 36.18
CA LYS A 12 -12.52 -16.85 36.22
C LYS A 12 -11.87 -16.84 34.84
N VAL A 13 -12.65 -17.06 33.78
CA VAL A 13 -12.16 -16.96 32.39
C VAL A 13 -12.04 -15.50 31.96
N ILE A 14 -12.89 -14.62 32.49
CA ILE A 14 -12.84 -13.17 32.21
C ILE A 14 -11.57 -12.54 32.83
N ASN A 15 -11.22 -12.91 34.07
CA ASN A 15 -10.08 -12.30 34.76
C ASN A 15 -8.68 -12.67 34.19
N ASP A 16 -8.53 -13.81 33.51
CA ASP A 16 -7.27 -14.18 32.86
C ASP A 16 -7.14 -13.56 31.44
N PHE A 17 -8.27 -13.24 30.78
CA PHE A 17 -8.26 -12.54 29.49
C PHE A 17 -8.01 -11.04 29.66
N ASP A 18 -8.51 -10.45 30.75
CA ASP A 18 -8.30 -9.04 31.06
C ASP A 18 -6.84 -8.72 31.42
N LEU A 19 -6.03 -9.68 31.86
CA LEU A 19 -4.60 -9.44 32.10
C LEU A 19 -3.75 -9.28 30.81
N TYR A 20 -4.27 -9.72 29.66
CA TYR A 20 -3.63 -9.47 28.35
C TYR A 20 -4.15 -8.20 27.66
N CYS A 21 -5.17 -7.55 28.20
CA CYS A 21 -5.76 -6.31 27.66
C CYS A 21 -5.75 -5.13 28.66
N ASN A 22 -5.12 -5.26 29.82
CA ASN A 22 -5.06 -4.18 30.82
C ASN A 22 -4.02 -3.09 30.54
N ASN A 23 -3.34 -3.12 29.39
CA ASN A 23 -2.60 -1.96 28.86
C ASN A 23 -3.32 -1.26 27.70
N CYS A 24 -4.58 -1.59 27.39
CA CYS A 24 -5.35 -0.90 26.34
C CYS A 24 -6.43 0.03 26.90
N LYS A 25 -6.22 0.60 28.09
CA LYS A 25 -6.79 1.91 28.40
C LYS A 25 -5.83 2.98 27.88
N TYR A 26 -5.90 3.23 26.58
CA TYR A 26 -5.40 4.47 26.02
C TYR A 26 -6.60 5.34 25.70
N ASP A 27 -6.65 6.47 26.39
CA ASP A 27 -7.61 7.54 26.18
C ASP A 27 -7.67 7.89 24.68
N LEU A 28 -8.88 7.89 24.13
CA LEU A 28 -9.17 8.18 22.71
C LEU A 28 -9.06 9.70 22.38
N GLU A 29 -8.04 10.36 22.91
CA GLU A 29 -7.67 11.75 22.59
C GLU A 29 -6.19 11.85 22.17
N GLY A 30 -5.64 10.78 21.59
CA GLY A 30 -4.29 10.74 21.04
C GLY A 30 -4.31 10.35 19.56
N GLU A 31 -3.75 11.21 18.72
CA GLU A 31 -3.44 10.92 17.31
C GLU A 31 -2.66 9.60 17.22
N TYR A 32 -3.22 8.56 16.59
CA TYR A 32 -2.58 7.25 16.50
C TYR A 32 -1.39 7.31 15.55
N MET A 33 -0.24 7.74 16.05
CA MET A 33 1.02 7.76 15.33
C MET A 33 1.53 6.32 15.18
N ILE A 34 1.45 5.77 13.97
CA ILE A 34 2.09 4.50 13.64
C ILE A 34 3.61 4.70 13.69
N THR A 35 4.31 3.94 14.53
CA THR A 35 5.78 3.99 14.63
C THR A 35 6.39 2.68 14.17
N VAL A 36 7.61 2.77 13.62
CA VAL A 36 8.37 1.56 13.21
C VAL A 36 8.60 0.64 14.42
N ASP A 37 8.88 1.21 15.60
CA ASP A 37 9.12 0.43 16.82
C ASP A 37 7.84 -0.28 17.29
N GLY A 38 6.67 0.35 17.16
CA GLY A 38 5.38 -0.28 17.45
C GLY A 38 5.10 -1.47 16.52
N ILE A 39 5.35 -1.31 15.22
CA ILE A 39 5.20 -2.41 14.26
C ILE A 39 6.25 -3.51 14.50
N SER A 40 7.49 -3.16 14.83
CA SER A 40 8.55 -4.11 15.18
C SER A 40 8.16 -4.97 16.39
N GLN A 41 7.60 -4.37 17.44
CA GLN A 41 7.13 -5.10 18.62
C GLN A 41 5.99 -6.08 18.30
N ILE A 42 5.05 -5.67 17.43
CA ILE A 42 3.89 -6.50 17.04
C ILE A 42 4.31 -7.65 16.12
N THR A 43 5.23 -7.38 15.18
CA THR A 43 5.62 -8.34 14.13
C THR A 43 6.81 -9.21 14.52
N GLY A 44 7.58 -8.82 15.53
CA GLY A 44 8.84 -9.48 15.90
C GLY A 44 9.99 -9.25 14.92
N LEU A 45 9.80 -8.39 13.90
CA LEU A 45 10.82 -8.06 12.91
C LEU A 45 11.75 -6.97 13.44
N SER A 46 12.99 -6.94 12.96
CA SER A 46 13.88 -5.81 13.23
C SER A 46 13.33 -4.52 12.62
N ARG A 47 13.75 -3.38 13.19
CA ARG A 47 13.38 -2.05 12.67
C ARG A 47 13.72 -1.91 11.18
N GLU A 48 14.88 -2.41 10.78
CA GLU A 48 15.37 -2.37 9.41
C GLU A 48 14.48 -3.22 8.47
N GLU A 49 14.13 -4.44 8.86
CA GLU A 49 13.22 -5.28 8.07
C GLU A 49 11.83 -4.65 7.91
N VAL A 50 11.29 -4.04 8.97
CA VAL A 50 10.00 -3.33 8.89
C VAL A 50 10.08 -2.18 7.89
N ILE A 51 11.15 -1.39 7.94
CA ILE A 51 11.36 -0.28 7.00
C ILE A 51 11.49 -0.80 5.57
N ASN A 52 12.35 -1.79 5.33
CA ASN A 52 12.62 -2.30 3.99
C ASN A 52 11.36 -2.90 3.37
N ARG A 53 10.61 -3.73 4.11
CA ARG A 53 9.34 -4.28 3.64
C ARG A 53 8.30 -3.19 3.39
N GLY A 54 8.26 -2.17 4.24
CA GLY A 54 7.38 -1.02 4.07
C GLY A 54 7.68 -0.23 2.80
N LEU A 55 8.97 0.03 2.54
CA LEU A 55 9.42 0.73 1.33
C LEU A 55 9.12 -0.06 0.06
N ILE A 56 9.40 -1.37 0.04
CA ILE A 56 9.06 -2.24 -1.10
C ILE A 56 7.56 -2.20 -1.36
N SER A 57 6.75 -2.40 -0.31
CA SER A 57 5.29 -2.42 -0.43
C SER A 57 4.74 -1.07 -0.92
N PHE A 58 5.31 0.03 -0.45
CA PHE A 58 4.94 1.38 -0.90
C PHE A 58 5.26 1.58 -2.39
N ILE A 59 6.47 1.22 -2.82
CA ILE A 59 6.87 1.32 -4.23
C ILE A 59 5.94 0.48 -5.12
N GLU A 60 5.61 -0.74 -4.73
CA GLU A 60 4.69 -1.61 -5.48
C GLU A 60 3.29 -0.98 -5.65
N ILE A 61 2.77 -0.35 -4.59
CA ILE A 61 1.47 0.32 -4.62
C ILE A 61 1.53 1.52 -5.58
N GLU A 62 2.56 2.36 -5.48
CA GLU A 62 2.70 3.54 -6.35
C GLU A 62 2.83 3.16 -7.83
N ILE A 63 3.55 2.06 -8.14
CA ILE A 63 3.61 1.52 -9.51
C ILE A 63 2.22 1.12 -9.99
N ARG A 64 1.45 0.37 -9.18
CA ARG A 64 0.10 -0.07 -9.56
C ARG A 64 -0.85 1.10 -9.78
N LEU A 65 -0.79 2.13 -8.94
CA LEU A 65 -1.59 3.35 -9.09
C LEU A 65 -1.24 4.07 -10.39
N ALA A 66 0.04 4.21 -10.71
CA ALA A 66 0.47 4.81 -11.97
C ALA A 66 0.06 3.97 -13.20
N GLU A 67 0.09 2.65 -13.10
CA GLU A 67 -0.39 1.75 -14.16
C GLU A 67 -1.91 1.85 -14.35
N MET A 68 -2.68 2.04 -13.27
CA MET A 68 -4.12 2.31 -13.33
C MET A 68 -4.41 3.64 -14.04
N ASP A 69 -3.70 4.71 -13.71
CA ASP A 69 -3.86 6.00 -14.39
C ASP A 69 -3.60 5.88 -15.91
N ILE A 70 -2.58 5.09 -16.29
CA ILE A 70 -2.29 4.80 -17.70
C ILE A 70 -3.42 3.98 -18.33
N ALA A 71 -3.97 2.99 -17.63
CA ALA A 71 -5.08 2.17 -18.11
C ALA A 71 -6.35 3.00 -18.36
N ASP A 72 -6.66 3.96 -17.49
CA ASP A 72 -7.79 4.87 -17.66
C ASP A 72 -7.65 5.73 -18.93
N VAL A 73 -6.43 6.22 -19.23
CA VAL A 73 -6.15 6.96 -20.47
C VAL A 73 -6.30 6.05 -21.69
N ARG A 74 -5.81 4.81 -21.62
CA ARG A 74 -5.94 3.81 -22.69
C ARG A 74 -7.39 3.51 -23.02
N GLU A 75 -8.21 3.28 -22.00
CA GLU A 75 -9.63 3.00 -22.16
C GLU A 75 -10.37 4.20 -22.76
N ARG A 76 -10.14 5.40 -22.22
CA ARG A 76 -10.79 6.65 -22.66
C ARG A 76 -10.62 6.91 -24.16
N TYR A 77 -9.44 6.66 -24.69
CA TYR A 77 -9.11 6.92 -26.10
C TYR A 77 -9.11 5.68 -26.98
N ASN A 78 -9.36 4.49 -26.41
CA ASN A 78 -9.29 3.20 -27.08
C ASN A 78 -7.97 3.00 -27.83
N VAL A 79 -6.85 3.24 -27.14
CA VAL A 79 -5.48 3.15 -27.66
C VAL A 79 -4.66 2.14 -26.86
N LEU A 80 -3.67 1.52 -27.51
CA LEU A 80 -2.82 0.51 -26.87
C LEU A 80 -1.52 1.11 -26.32
N SER A 81 -1.06 2.23 -26.89
CA SER A 81 0.18 2.92 -26.50
C SER A 81 0.02 4.43 -26.52
N LYS A 82 0.93 5.14 -25.85
CA LYS A 82 0.99 6.62 -25.90
C LYS A 82 1.34 7.11 -27.30
N GLU A 83 2.11 6.33 -28.06
CA GLU A 83 2.45 6.62 -29.45
C GLU A 83 1.19 6.58 -30.35
N ASP A 84 0.29 5.62 -30.12
CA ASP A 84 -1.01 5.57 -30.81
C ASP A 84 -1.87 6.80 -30.49
N LEU A 85 -1.90 7.20 -29.20
CA LEU A 85 -2.60 8.41 -28.76
C LEU A 85 -2.03 9.66 -29.46
N TYR A 86 -0.71 9.80 -29.48
CA TYR A 86 -0.02 10.90 -30.13
C TYR A 86 -0.40 11.02 -31.62
N GLU A 87 -0.33 9.91 -32.36
CA GLU A 87 -0.67 9.91 -33.79
C GLU A 87 -2.16 10.13 -34.04
N ALA A 88 -3.04 9.64 -33.16
CA ALA A 88 -4.48 9.91 -33.24
C ALA A 88 -4.81 11.39 -33.03
N ILE A 89 -4.18 12.05 -32.06
CA ILE A 89 -4.34 13.49 -31.82
C ILE A 89 -3.79 14.29 -33.00
N LYS A 90 -2.56 14.00 -33.43
CA LYS A 90 -1.89 14.67 -34.55
C LYS A 90 -2.67 14.52 -35.87
N GLY A 91 -3.24 13.34 -36.10
CA GLY A 91 -4.11 13.04 -37.23
C GLY A 91 -5.53 13.62 -37.13
N ARG A 92 -5.84 14.37 -36.06
CA ARG A 92 -7.18 14.94 -35.75
C ARG A 92 -8.29 13.89 -35.68
N LYS A 93 -7.94 12.64 -35.35
CA LYS A 93 -8.92 11.56 -35.12
C LYS A 93 -9.56 11.67 -33.74
N ILE A 94 -8.84 12.27 -32.79
CA ILE A 94 -9.27 12.55 -31.42
C ILE A 94 -9.18 14.08 -31.22
N GLU A 95 -10.09 14.64 -30.42
CA GLU A 95 -10.03 16.05 -30.05
C GLU A 95 -8.74 16.36 -29.27
N SER A 96 -8.01 17.38 -29.71
CA SER A 96 -6.70 17.73 -29.16
C SER A 96 -6.71 18.03 -27.65
N HIS A 97 -7.79 18.60 -27.15
CA HIS A 97 -7.98 18.87 -25.73
C HIS A 97 -9.17 18.05 -25.23
N PRO A 98 -9.05 17.29 -24.12
CA PRO A 98 -7.91 17.23 -23.18
C PRO A 98 -6.77 16.25 -23.58
N ALA A 99 -6.82 15.65 -24.76
CA ALA A 99 -5.96 14.51 -25.11
C ALA A 99 -4.44 14.79 -25.05
N TRP A 100 -3.99 16.01 -25.35
CA TRP A 100 -2.58 16.39 -25.17
C TRP A 100 -2.13 16.37 -23.71
N GLU A 101 -3.01 16.75 -22.77
CA GLU A 101 -2.70 16.71 -21.33
C GLU A 101 -2.57 15.27 -20.86
N ASP A 102 -3.52 14.42 -21.25
CA ASP A 102 -3.51 12.99 -20.93
C ASP A 102 -2.27 12.28 -21.51
N TYR A 103 -1.83 12.65 -22.72
CA TYR A 103 -0.58 12.16 -23.30
C TYR A 103 0.66 12.55 -22.45
N ILE A 104 0.70 13.79 -21.93
CA ILE A 104 1.77 14.25 -21.05
C ILE A 104 1.73 13.50 -19.71
N VAL A 105 0.54 13.33 -19.14
CA VAL A 105 0.34 12.56 -17.90
C VAL A 105 0.86 11.14 -18.07
N TRP A 106 0.49 10.45 -19.16
CA TRP A 106 0.97 9.10 -19.44
C TRP A 106 2.51 9.04 -19.47
N LYS A 107 3.17 9.92 -20.23
CA LYS A 107 4.64 9.96 -20.29
C LYS A 107 5.29 10.14 -18.92
N ASN A 108 4.71 11.01 -18.10
CA ASN A 108 5.22 11.26 -16.76
C ASN A 108 5.03 10.03 -15.84
N LYS A 109 3.91 9.33 -15.96
CA LYS A 109 3.63 8.10 -15.22
C LYS A 109 4.56 6.95 -15.63
N GLU A 110 4.86 6.79 -16.92
CA GLU A 110 5.84 5.80 -17.38
C GLU A 110 7.24 6.07 -16.80
N LYS A 111 7.70 7.32 -16.85
CA LYS A 111 8.98 7.70 -16.24
C LYS A 111 8.98 7.44 -14.74
N TYR A 112 7.91 7.83 -14.04
CA TYR A 112 7.75 7.61 -12.61
C TYR A 112 7.84 6.12 -12.24
N ILE A 113 7.18 5.25 -13.02
CA ILE A 113 7.26 3.79 -12.86
C ILE A 113 8.69 3.29 -13.10
N GLU A 114 9.39 3.81 -14.11
CA GLU A 114 10.78 3.44 -14.40
C GLU A 114 11.72 3.81 -13.24
N ASP A 115 11.63 5.04 -12.75
CA ASP A 115 12.42 5.54 -11.61
C ASP A 115 12.16 4.68 -10.35
N LEU A 116 10.90 4.35 -10.06
CA LEU A 116 10.51 3.48 -8.94
C LEU A 116 11.05 2.04 -9.09
N LYS A 117 11.00 1.48 -10.30
CA LYS A 117 11.54 0.14 -10.59
C LYS A 117 13.05 0.10 -10.43
N GLU A 118 13.76 1.20 -10.71
CA GLU A 118 15.19 1.31 -10.46
C GLU A 118 15.49 1.31 -8.95
N GLN A 119 14.73 2.07 -8.15
CA GLN A 119 14.88 2.07 -6.69
C GLN A 119 14.53 0.71 -6.06
N ALA A 120 13.53 -0.01 -6.58
CA ALA A 120 13.18 -1.34 -6.06
C ALA A 120 14.30 -2.38 -6.27
N LYS A 121 15.13 -2.23 -7.31
CA LYS A 121 16.27 -3.12 -7.55
C LYS A 121 17.36 -2.92 -6.49
N SER A 122 17.67 -1.67 -6.15
CA SER A 122 18.72 -1.38 -5.17
C SER A 122 18.39 -1.89 -3.75
N VAL A 123 17.10 -2.06 -3.43
CA VAL A 123 16.65 -2.62 -2.15
C VAL A 123 16.71 -4.15 -2.11
N ASN A 124 16.52 -4.84 -3.25
CA ASN A 124 16.58 -6.31 -3.32
C ASN A 124 18.01 -6.88 -3.33
N ASP A 125 19.02 -6.02 -3.53
CA ASP A 125 20.43 -6.40 -3.56
C ASP A 125 21.11 -6.34 -2.16
N ILE A 126 20.33 -6.15 -1.08
CA ILE A 126 20.76 -6.14 0.34
C ILE A 126 20.16 -7.35 1.07
#